data_AF-A0AAD3MRL8-F1
#
_entry.id   AF-A0AAD3MRL8-F1
#
_cell.length_a   1.000
_cell.length_b   1.000
_cell.length_c   1.000
_cell.angle_alpha   90.00
_cell.angle_beta   90.00
_cell.angle_gamma   90.00
#
_symmetry.space_group_name_H-M   'P 1'
#
loop_
_entity.id
_entity.type
_entity.pdbx_description
1 polymer ?
#
loop_
_entity_poly.entity_id
_entity_poly.type
_entity_poly.pdbx_seq_one_letter_code
_entity_poly.pdbx_strand_id
1 'polypeptide(L)'
;VSEAIAFTIVQRENGLQHVKKMLQEGESDVKRTAVSLIRNLSRYQELHPDIVNQVLPEVAGMLPNDDTSTDLPTEVTASLCHILINLSQSDMQHVRAIVNQGALPKIINISSRDNGYGPSRAGQAACVLLHTMWKYSDLHGAYKKCGYRKTDFVNTRTTKAVNSGRN
;
A
#
# COMPACT_ATOMS: atom_id res chain seq x y z
N VAL A 1 -5.37 18.11 3.16
CA VAL A 1 -4.64 18.72 2.02
C VAL A 1 -5.68 18.94 0.94
N SER A 2 -5.83 20.17 0.42
CA SER A 2 -6.71 20.42 -0.72
C SER A 2 -6.03 19.97 -2.02
N GLU A 3 -6.82 19.75 -3.07
CA GLU A 3 -6.32 19.33 -4.39
C GLU A 3 -5.22 20.27 -4.92
N ALA A 4 -5.48 21.58 -4.96
CA ALA A 4 -4.50 22.56 -5.42
C ALA A 4 -3.18 22.51 -4.63
N ILE A 5 -3.22 22.26 -3.32
CA ILE A 5 -2.02 22.12 -2.49
C ILE A 5 -1.30 20.80 -2.82
N ALA A 6 -2.04 19.70 -3.00
CA ALA A 6 -1.46 18.41 -3.36
C ALA A 6 -0.68 18.47 -4.68
N PHE A 7 -1.28 19.08 -5.70
CA PHE A 7 -0.63 19.27 -7.01
C PHE A 7 0.58 20.19 -6.93
N THR A 8 0.51 21.28 -6.15
CA THR A 8 1.65 22.19 -5.97
C THR A 8 2.84 21.48 -5.33
N ILE A 9 2.61 20.73 -4.25
CA ILE A 9 3.64 19.95 -3.56
C ILE A 9 4.32 18.96 -4.53
N VAL A 10 3.55 18.19 -5.29
CA VAL A 10 4.10 17.14 -6.16
C VAL A 10 4.76 17.71 -7.41
N GLN A 11 4.07 18.59 -8.14
CA GLN A 11 4.46 18.98 -9.50
C GLN A 11 5.29 20.25 -9.57
N ARG A 12 5.26 21.12 -8.54
CA ARG A 12 5.93 22.42 -8.57
C ARG A 12 7.12 22.54 -7.64
N GLU A 13 7.16 21.74 -6.56
CA GLU A 13 8.13 21.96 -5.47
C GLU A 13 9.11 20.79 -5.24
N ASN A 14 9.15 19.80 -6.14
CA ASN A 14 9.88 18.54 -5.92
C ASN A 14 9.51 17.92 -4.55
N GLY A 15 8.27 18.10 -4.09
CA GLY A 15 7.86 17.74 -2.74
C GLY A 15 8.00 16.24 -2.47
N LEU A 16 7.81 15.40 -3.48
CA LEU A 16 8.01 13.95 -3.34
C LEU A 16 9.46 13.55 -3.10
N GLN A 17 10.45 14.28 -3.63
CA GLN A 17 11.87 14.01 -3.32
C GLN A 17 12.20 14.35 -1.87
N HIS A 18 11.64 15.43 -1.34
CA HIS A 18 11.77 15.76 0.08
C HIS A 18 11.09 14.72 0.97
N VAL A 19 9.86 14.31 0.60
CA VAL A 19 9.14 13.24 1.30
C VAL A 19 9.91 11.93 1.26
N LYS A 20 10.53 11.57 0.13
CA LYS A 20 11.41 10.41 0.01
C LYS A 20 12.55 10.46 1.02
N LYS A 21 13.24 11.60 1.12
CA LYS A 21 14.31 11.81 2.09
C LYS A 21 13.81 11.67 3.54
N MET A 22 12.62 12.20 3.85
CA MET A 22 11.98 12.01 5.15
C MET A 22 11.69 10.54 5.47
N LEU A 23 11.32 9.72 4.47
CA LEU A 23 11.11 8.28 4.67
C LEU A 23 12.42 7.51 4.89
N GLN A 24 13.52 7.95 4.27
CA GLN A 24 14.81 7.27 4.37
C GLN A 24 15.56 7.65 5.66
N GLU A 25 15.67 8.95 5.92
CA GLU A 25 16.55 9.52 6.96
C GLU A 25 15.79 9.96 8.21
N GLY A 26 14.47 10.13 8.13
CA GLY A 26 13.67 10.66 9.24
C GLY A 26 13.55 9.70 10.42
N GLU A 27 13.33 10.27 11.60
CA GLU A 27 12.92 9.55 12.80
C GLU A 27 11.47 9.03 12.67
N SER A 28 11.00 8.23 13.63
CA SER A 28 9.70 7.53 13.55
C SER A 28 8.52 8.47 13.30
N ASP A 29 8.47 9.62 13.99
CA ASP A 29 7.38 10.58 13.85
C ASP A 29 7.44 11.35 12.51
N VAL A 30 8.64 11.61 12.01
CA VAL A 30 8.86 12.23 10.69
C VAL A 30 8.41 11.27 9.59
N LYS A 31 8.79 9.99 9.69
CA LYS A 31 8.33 8.91 8.80
C LYS A 31 6.81 8.76 8.81
N ARG A 32 6.18 8.79 10.00
CA ARG A 32 4.72 8.74 10.14
C ARG A 32 4.03 9.93 9.44
N THR A 33 4.61 11.12 9.58
CA THR A 33 4.11 12.34 8.93
C THR A 33 4.23 12.23 7.41
N ALA A 34 5.38 11.77 6.90
CA ALA A 34 5.61 11.54 5.48
C ALA A 34 4.63 10.50 4.89
N VAL A 35 4.40 9.37 5.56
CA VAL A 35 3.39 8.37 5.16
C VAL A 35 1.98 8.98 5.13
N SER A 36 1.63 9.80 6.13
CA SER A 36 0.32 10.46 6.19
C SER A 36 0.13 11.45 5.04
N LEU A 37 1.19 12.17 4.66
CA LEU A 37 1.19 13.06 3.51
C LEU A 37 1.00 12.27 2.20
N ILE A 38 1.80 11.22 1.96
CA ILE A 38 1.65 10.38 0.75
C ILE A 38 0.25 9.78 0.68
N ARG A 39 -0.32 9.31 1.80
CA ARG A 39 -1.69 8.80 1.85
C ARG A 39 -2.70 9.85 1.38
N ASN A 40 -2.53 11.12 1.75
CA ASN A 40 -3.40 12.19 1.28
C ASN A 40 -3.18 12.49 -0.21
N LEU A 41 -1.93 12.52 -0.69
CA LEU A 41 -1.59 12.75 -2.09
C LEU A 41 -2.12 11.63 -3.00
N SER A 42 -2.03 10.38 -2.54
CA SER A 42 -2.49 9.19 -3.27
C SER A 42 -4.01 9.13 -3.48
N ARG A 43 -4.78 10.11 -2.99
CA ARG A 43 -6.22 10.19 -3.30
C ARG A 43 -6.48 10.80 -4.69
N TYR A 44 -5.47 11.44 -5.27
CA TYR A 44 -5.54 12.12 -6.55
C TYR A 44 -4.85 11.27 -7.61
N GLN A 45 -5.64 10.73 -8.54
CA GLN A 45 -5.19 9.76 -9.54
C GLN A 45 -4.09 10.33 -10.44
N GLU A 46 -4.15 11.62 -10.73
CA GLU A 46 -3.21 12.38 -11.53
C GLU A 46 -1.80 12.40 -10.93
N LEU A 47 -1.68 12.21 -9.61
CA LEU A 47 -0.40 12.18 -8.91
C LEU A 47 0.18 10.75 -8.81
N HIS A 48 -0.58 9.73 -9.22
CA HIS A 48 -0.13 8.34 -9.07
C HIS A 48 1.16 8.02 -9.84
N PRO A 49 1.36 8.47 -11.10
CA PRO A 49 2.62 8.22 -11.80
C PRO A 49 3.82 8.80 -11.04
N ASP A 50 3.69 10.00 -10.50
CA ASP A 50 4.75 10.65 -9.71
C ASP A 50 5.02 9.88 -8.40
N ILE A 51 3.97 9.48 -7.68
CA ILE A 51 4.09 8.69 -6.45
C ILE A 51 4.78 7.35 -6.73
N VAL A 52 4.38 6.66 -7.80
CA VAL A 52 4.95 5.36 -8.19
C VAL A 52 6.43 5.49 -8.56
N ASN A 53 6.77 6.51 -9.36
CA ASN A 53 8.15 6.70 -9.83
C ASN A 53 9.09 7.18 -8.72
N GLN A 54 8.59 7.95 -7.75
CA GLN A 54 9.47 8.65 -6.81
C GLN A 54 9.55 8.01 -5.43
N VAL A 55 8.45 7.45 -4.90
CA VAL A 55 8.37 7.02 -3.48
C VAL A 55 7.88 5.58 -3.26
N LEU A 56 7.46 4.87 -4.31
CA LEU A 56 6.99 3.49 -4.16
C LEU A 56 8.00 2.54 -3.51
N PRO A 57 9.31 2.58 -3.83
CA PRO A 57 10.30 1.71 -3.18
C PRO A 57 10.32 1.90 -1.65
N GLU A 58 10.25 3.14 -1.17
CA GLU A 58 10.19 3.46 0.26
C GLU A 58 8.90 2.97 0.89
N VAL A 59 7.75 3.20 0.25
CA VAL A 59 6.43 2.73 0.73
C VAL A 59 6.41 1.20 0.86
N ALA A 60 6.90 0.47 -0.15
CA ALA A 60 6.99 -0.99 -0.13
C ALA A 60 8.05 -1.50 0.87
N GLY A 61 9.15 -0.78 1.01
CA GLY A 61 10.22 -1.06 1.97
C GLY A 61 9.74 -1.01 3.41
N MET A 62 8.88 -0.04 3.73
CA MET A 62 8.33 0.17 5.08
C MET A 62 7.28 -0.85 5.51
N LEU A 63 6.69 -1.63 4.59
CA LEU A 63 5.79 -2.71 4.99
C LEU A 63 6.54 -3.73 5.86
N PRO A 64 5.96 -4.16 7.00
CA PRO A 64 6.58 -5.12 7.89
C PRO A 64 6.78 -6.49 7.22
N ASN A 65 7.92 -7.12 7.49
CA ASN A 65 8.21 -8.53 7.19
C ASN A 65 8.02 -9.38 8.47
N ASP A 66 8.01 -10.71 8.36
CA ASP A 66 7.67 -11.63 9.45
C ASP A 66 8.35 -11.34 10.82
N ASP A 67 7.55 -11.53 11.86
CA ASP A 67 7.79 -11.80 13.29
C ASP A 67 8.85 -11.06 14.12
N THR A 68 9.74 -10.24 13.57
CA THR A 68 10.78 -9.55 14.37
C THR A 68 10.78 -8.03 14.28
N SER A 69 9.93 -7.40 13.46
CA SER A 69 9.79 -5.95 13.42
C SER A 69 8.56 -5.48 14.20
N THR A 70 8.71 -5.40 15.52
CA THR A 70 7.72 -4.85 16.47
C THR A 70 7.49 -3.33 16.32
N ASP A 71 8.16 -2.64 15.40
CA ASP A 71 8.33 -1.19 15.54
C ASP A 71 7.38 -0.31 14.72
N LEU A 72 6.56 -0.88 13.81
CA LEU A 72 5.63 -0.07 13.02
C LEU A 72 4.19 -0.14 13.58
N PRO A 73 3.62 0.99 14.04
CA PRO A 73 2.25 1.01 14.54
C PRO A 73 1.24 0.54 13.49
N THR A 74 0.21 -0.17 13.93
CA THR A 74 -0.89 -0.67 13.07
C THR A 74 -1.49 0.41 12.17
N GLU A 75 -1.62 1.64 12.67
CA GLU A 75 -2.12 2.80 11.92
C GLU A 75 -1.24 3.17 10.71
N VAL A 76 0.08 3.07 10.87
CA VAL A 76 1.02 3.39 9.80
C VAL A 76 1.00 2.29 8.75
N THR A 77 0.97 1.02 9.18
CA THR A 77 0.81 -0.12 8.27
C THR A 77 -0.50 -0.05 7.49
N ALA A 78 -1.61 0.32 8.14
CA ALA A 78 -2.88 0.55 7.48
C ALA A 78 -2.79 1.69 6.44
N SER A 79 -2.09 2.78 6.79
CA SER A 79 -1.87 3.91 5.88
C SER A 79 -1.05 3.53 4.64
N LEU A 80 -0.01 2.71 4.80
CA LEU A 80 0.78 2.14 3.70
C LEU A 80 -0.11 1.29 2.79
N CYS A 81 -0.92 0.40 3.36
CA CYS A 81 -1.89 -0.39 2.59
C CYS A 81 -2.88 0.50 1.83
N HIS A 82 -3.38 1.59 2.42
CA HIS A 82 -4.28 2.53 1.75
C HIS A 82 -3.62 3.27 0.58
N ILE A 83 -2.35 3.68 0.70
CA ILE A 83 -1.60 4.24 -0.43
C ILE A 83 -1.58 3.24 -1.58
N LEU A 84 -1.19 1.99 -1.28
CA LEU A 84 -1.09 0.93 -2.29
C LEU A 84 -2.45 0.56 -2.89
N ILE A 85 -3.55 0.64 -2.13
CA ILE A 85 -4.91 0.44 -2.65
C ILE A 85 -5.22 1.51 -3.71
N ASN A 86 -5.01 2.78 -3.40
CA ASN A 86 -5.33 3.87 -4.33
C ASN A 86 -4.52 3.74 -5.63
N LEU A 87 -3.22 3.47 -5.52
CA LEU A 87 -2.36 3.22 -6.68
C LEU A 87 -2.86 2.02 -7.49
N SER A 88 -3.18 0.90 -6.81
CA SER A 88 -3.65 -0.33 -7.44
C SER A 88 -5.01 -0.18 -8.13
N GLN A 89 -5.89 0.69 -7.66
CA GLN A 89 -7.22 0.90 -8.27
C GLN A 89 -7.15 1.62 -9.62
N SER A 90 -6.10 2.42 -9.83
CA SER A 90 -6.01 3.30 -10.98
C SER A 90 -5.44 2.66 -12.25
N ASP A 91 -4.44 1.77 -12.12
CA ASP A 91 -3.73 1.21 -13.27
C ASP A 91 -3.09 -0.14 -12.91
N MET A 92 -3.21 -1.09 -13.83
CA MET A 92 -2.51 -2.37 -13.77
C MET A 92 -0.98 -2.22 -13.70
N GLN A 93 -0.39 -1.22 -14.37
CA GLN A 93 1.06 -0.99 -14.34
C GLN A 93 1.53 -0.62 -12.94
N HIS A 94 0.72 0.10 -12.16
CA HIS A 94 1.03 0.37 -10.76
C HIS A 94 1.02 -0.92 -9.93
N VAL A 95 0.07 -1.83 -10.17
CA VAL A 95 0.05 -3.15 -9.52
C VAL A 95 1.32 -3.95 -9.86
N ARG A 96 1.74 -3.97 -11.13
CA ARG A 96 3.01 -4.58 -11.54
C ARG A 96 4.20 -3.97 -10.81
N ALA A 97 4.26 -2.64 -10.72
CA ALA A 97 5.32 -1.95 -10.00
C ALA A 97 5.36 -2.36 -8.51
N ILE A 98 4.21 -2.42 -7.84
CA ILE A 98 4.10 -2.87 -6.44
C ILE A 98 4.65 -4.30 -6.27
N VAL A 99 4.30 -5.21 -7.17
CA VAL A 99 4.77 -6.60 -7.14
C VAL A 99 6.29 -6.66 -7.38
N ASN A 100 6.81 -5.88 -8.33
CA ASN A 100 8.23 -5.82 -8.64
C ASN A 100 9.07 -5.26 -7.48
N GLN A 101 8.48 -4.44 -6.60
CA GLN A 101 9.12 -3.99 -5.35
C GLN A 101 9.11 -5.06 -4.22
N GLY A 102 8.64 -6.28 -4.51
CA GLY A 102 8.60 -7.35 -3.52
C GLY A 102 7.58 -7.12 -2.40
N ALA A 103 6.57 -6.27 -2.61
CA ALA A 103 5.58 -5.94 -1.58
C ALA A 103 4.57 -7.07 -1.34
N LEU A 104 4.31 -7.92 -2.34
CA LEU A 104 3.21 -8.90 -2.31
C LEU A 104 3.32 -9.93 -1.14
N PRO A 105 4.47 -10.58 -0.86
CA PRO A 105 4.61 -11.44 0.32
C PRO A 105 4.27 -10.72 1.63
N LYS A 106 4.68 -9.45 1.76
CA LYS A 106 4.44 -8.64 2.95
C LYS A 106 2.97 -8.35 3.14
N ILE A 107 2.28 -7.98 2.05
CA ILE A 107 0.84 -7.72 2.04
C ILE A 107 0.07 -8.99 2.43
N ILE A 108 0.45 -10.15 1.89
CA ILE A 108 -0.14 -11.45 2.24
C ILE A 108 0.03 -11.72 3.74
N ASN A 109 1.24 -11.55 4.28
CA ASN A 109 1.50 -11.71 5.71
C ASN A 109 0.60 -10.78 6.55
N ILE A 110 0.59 -9.48 6.26
CA ILE A 110 -0.23 -8.49 6.98
C ILE A 110 -1.72 -8.90 6.97
N SER A 111 -2.22 -9.41 5.83
CA SER A 111 -3.62 -9.85 5.69
C SER A 111 -3.98 -11.06 6.56
N SER A 112 -2.99 -11.90 6.87
CA SER A 112 -3.16 -13.11 7.71
C SER A 112 -3.04 -12.84 9.21
N ARG A 113 -2.49 -11.69 9.61
CA ARG A 113 -2.32 -11.35 11.04
C ARG A 113 -3.67 -11.14 11.73
N ASP A 114 -3.85 -11.89 12.81
CA ASP A 114 -5.02 -11.85 13.68
C ASP A 114 -4.53 -11.59 15.11
N ASN A 115 -5.22 -10.71 15.84
CA ASN A 115 -4.87 -10.42 17.24
C ASN A 115 -5.77 -11.14 18.24
N GLY A 116 -6.50 -12.17 17.79
CA GLY A 116 -7.44 -12.95 18.62
C GLY A 116 -8.84 -12.34 18.70
N TYR A 117 -9.00 -11.08 18.29
CA TYR A 117 -10.29 -10.38 18.18
C TYR A 117 -10.70 -10.13 16.72
N GLY A 118 -10.01 -10.77 15.77
CA GLY A 118 -10.22 -10.60 14.35
C GLY A 118 -9.10 -9.80 13.67
N PRO A 119 -9.27 -9.46 12.37
CA PRO A 119 -8.24 -8.75 11.62
C PRO A 119 -8.04 -7.34 12.16
N SER A 120 -6.78 -6.95 12.32
CA SER A 120 -6.43 -5.55 12.62
C SER A 120 -6.84 -4.61 11.46
N ARG A 121 -6.88 -3.29 11.70
CA ARG A 121 -7.11 -2.30 10.63
C ARG A 121 -6.13 -2.47 9.47
N ALA A 122 -4.86 -2.77 9.78
CA ALA A 122 -3.84 -3.06 8.78
C ALA A 122 -4.15 -4.35 8.00
N GLY A 123 -4.56 -5.42 8.70
CA GLY A 123 -4.97 -6.68 8.09
C GLY A 123 -6.19 -6.52 7.18
N GLN A 124 -7.18 -5.73 7.59
CA GLN A 124 -8.35 -5.42 6.78
C GLN A 124 -7.97 -4.61 5.52
N ALA A 125 -7.11 -3.60 5.65
CA ALA A 125 -6.62 -2.85 4.50
C ALA A 125 -5.80 -3.75 3.54
N ALA A 126 -4.92 -4.60 4.06
CA ALA A 126 -4.18 -5.57 3.25
C ALA A 126 -5.11 -6.55 2.51
N CYS A 127 -6.18 -7.02 3.17
CA CYS A 127 -7.21 -7.84 2.55
C CYS A 127 -7.88 -7.14 1.35
N VAL A 128 -8.25 -5.87 1.50
CA VAL A 128 -8.83 -5.05 0.43
C VAL A 128 -7.82 -4.82 -0.70
N LEU A 129 -6.55 -4.60 -0.37
CA LEU A 129 -5.47 -4.45 -1.34
C LEU A 129 -5.29 -5.70 -2.19
N LEU A 130 -5.19 -6.88 -1.57
CA LEU A 130 -5.07 -8.16 -2.27
C LEU A 130 -6.24 -8.39 -3.22
N HIS A 131 -7.47 -8.14 -2.75
CA HIS A 131 -8.64 -8.27 -3.60
C HIS A 131 -8.65 -7.25 -4.74
N THR A 132 -8.11 -6.04 -4.54
CA THR A 132 -7.96 -5.03 -5.59
C THR A 132 -6.97 -5.50 -6.65
N MET A 133 -5.80 -5.98 -6.24
CA MET A 133 -4.75 -6.49 -7.13
C MET A 133 -5.22 -7.70 -7.97
N TRP A 134 -6.11 -8.54 -7.42
CA TRP A 134 -6.66 -9.70 -8.12
C TRP A 134 -7.68 -9.36 -9.21
N LYS A 135 -8.25 -8.15 -9.22
CA LYS A 135 -9.20 -7.73 -10.27
C LYS A 135 -8.56 -7.66 -11.66
N TYR A 136 -7.24 -7.51 -11.74
CA TYR A 136 -6.49 -7.48 -13.00
C TYR A 136 -6.16 -8.89 -13.47
N SER A 137 -7.04 -9.48 -14.27
CA SER A 137 -6.88 -10.84 -14.84
C SER A 137 -5.59 -11.02 -15.63
N ASP A 138 -5.12 -9.98 -16.31
CA ASP A 138 -3.88 -9.95 -17.07
C ASP A 138 -2.63 -10.23 -16.22
N LEU A 139 -2.71 -10.03 -14.90
CA LEU A 139 -1.60 -10.30 -13.97
C LEU A 139 -1.62 -11.73 -13.43
N HIS A 140 -2.70 -12.49 -13.60
CA HIS A 140 -2.84 -13.83 -13.01
C HIS A 140 -1.76 -14.79 -13.49
N GLY A 141 -1.37 -14.71 -14.77
CA GLY A 141 -0.26 -15.49 -15.32
C GLY A 141 1.08 -15.17 -14.64
N ALA A 142 1.35 -13.89 -14.37
CA ALA A 142 2.56 -13.46 -13.67
C ALA A 142 2.54 -13.93 -12.20
N TYR A 143 1.42 -13.78 -11.50
CA TYR A 143 1.25 -14.28 -10.14
C TYR A 143 1.53 -15.78 -10.03
N LYS A 144 0.97 -16.58 -10.95
CA LYS A 144 1.18 -18.02 -11.00
C LYS A 144 2.64 -18.40 -11.25
N LYS A 145 3.34 -17.68 -12.13
CA LYS A 145 4.78 -17.88 -12.38
C LYS A 145 5.63 -17.60 -11.14
N CYS A 146 5.20 -16.66 -10.30
CA CYS A 146 5.83 -16.37 -9.01
C CYS A 146 5.36 -17.28 -7.87
N GLY A 147 4.56 -18.32 -8.14
CA GLY A 147 4.10 -19.29 -7.15
C GLY A 147 2.84 -18.90 -6.38
N TYR A 148 2.22 -17.76 -6.68
CA TYR A 148 0.98 -17.34 -6.03
C TYR A 148 -0.26 -17.99 -6.63
N ARG A 149 -1.25 -18.23 -5.78
CA ARG A 149 -2.53 -18.86 -6.09
C ARG A 149 -3.66 -17.87 -5.83
N LYS A 150 -4.83 -18.13 -6.43
CA LYS A 150 -6.04 -17.32 -6.19
C LYS A 150 -6.35 -17.16 -4.70
N THR A 151 -6.16 -18.20 -3.90
CA THR A 151 -6.42 -18.20 -2.44
C THR A 151 -5.55 -17.22 -1.66
N ASP A 152 -4.39 -16.84 -2.20
CA ASP A 152 -3.48 -15.87 -1.58
C ASP A 152 -4.04 -14.44 -1.71
N PHE A 153 -4.97 -14.21 -2.65
CA PHE A 153 -5.62 -12.91 -2.86
C PHE A 153 -7.10 -12.89 -2.49
N VAL A 154 -7.82 -13.97 -2.82
CA VAL A 154 -9.26 -14.12 -2.65
C VAL A 154 -9.53 -15.34 -1.79
N ASN A 155 -9.87 -15.08 -0.53
CA ASN A 155 -10.25 -16.08 0.45
C ASN A 155 -11.37 -15.52 1.35
N THR A 156 -11.77 -16.27 2.37
CA THR A 156 -12.85 -15.87 3.29
C THR A 156 -12.55 -14.55 4.01
N ARG A 157 -11.30 -14.30 4.40
CA ARG A 157 -10.91 -13.04 5.07
C ARG A 157 -11.00 -11.87 4.10
N THR A 158 -10.44 -12.01 2.90
CA THR A 158 -10.42 -10.91 1.93
C THR A 158 -11.82 -10.58 1.38
N THR A 159 -12.64 -11.59 1.15
CA THR A 159 -14.04 -11.41 0.75
C THR A 159 -14.85 -10.68 1.83
N LYS A 160 -14.69 -11.06 3.10
CA LYS A 160 -15.35 -10.37 4.22
C LYS A 160 -14.92 -8.91 4.31
N ALA A 161 -13.62 -8.63 4.25
CA ALA A 161 -13.08 -7.27 4.36
C ALA A 161 -13.64 -6.32 3.29
N VAL A 162 -13.76 -6.79 2.04
CA VAL A 162 -14.30 -6.01 0.93
C VAL A 162 -15.80 -5.74 1.08
N ASN A 163 -16.55 -6.70 1.63
CA ASN A 163 -17.99 -6.54 1.86
C ASN A 163 -18.30 -5.61 3.03
N SER A 164 -17.47 -5.62 4.08
CA SER A 164 -17.65 -4.73 5.25
C SER A 164 -17.43 -3.24 4.94
N GLY A 165 -16.71 -2.90 3.88
CA GLY A 165 -16.48 -1.49 3.48
C GLY A 165 -17.47 -0.94 2.46
N ARG A 166 -18.50 -1.73 2.09
CA ARG A 166 -19.52 -1.38 1.09
C ARG A 166 -20.89 -1.02 1.68
N ASN A 167 -21.03 -1.09 3.00
CA ASN A 167 -22.20 -0.66 3.78
C ASN A 167 -21.86 0.61 4.55
#